data_AF-A0A0V8JQJ6-F1
#
_entry.id   AF-A0A0V8JQJ6-F1
#
_cell.length_a   1.000
_cell.length_b   1.000
_cell.length_c   1.000
_cell.angle_alpha   90.00
_cell.angle_beta   90.00
_cell.angle_gamma   90.00
#
_symmetry.space_group_name_H-M   'P 1'
#
loop_
_entity.id
_entity.type
_entity.pdbx_description
1 polymer ?
#
loop_
_entity_poly.entity_id
_entity_poly.type
_entity_poly.pdbx_seq_one_letter_code
_entity_poly.pdbx_strand_id
1 'polypeptide(L)' 'MAVLNLAVQKRRDFLINELVKFGYFKTTEGKQLYELTLSELEHIHITVKCKFGKQMQEDE' A
#
# COMPACT_ATOMS: atom_id res chain seq x y z
N MET A 1 -19.94 13.26 -11.75
CA MET A 1 -18.53 12.83 -11.54
C MET A 1 -18.17 12.54 -10.07
N ALA A 2 -19.13 12.22 -9.19
CA ALA A 2 -18.83 11.99 -7.76
C ALA A 2 -18.41 10.55 -7.43
N VAL A 3 -18.88 9.57 -8.22
CA VAL A 3 -18.66 8.13 -7.97
C VAL A 3 -17.19 7.74 -8.15
N LEU A 4 -16.51 8.30 -9.16
CA LEU A 4 -15.10 8.00 -9.44
C LEU A 4 -14.20 8.46 -8.30
N ASN A 5 -14.40 9.68 -7.79
CA ASN A 5 -13.61 10.21 -6.70
C ASN A 5 -13.79 9.38 -5.41
N LEU A 6 -15.03 8.96 -5.12
CA LEU A 6 -15.32 8.09 -3.98
C LEU A 6 -14.66 6.72 -4.11
N ALA A 7 -14.68 6.13 -5.32
CA ALA A 7 -14.03 4.85 -5.59
C ALA A 7 -12.50 4.95 -5.41
N VAL A 8 -11.90 6.04 -5.89
CA VAL A 8 -10.46 6.32 -5.71
C VAL A 8 -10.10 6.47 -4.23
N GLN A 9 -10.89 7.23 -3.46
CA GLN A 9 -10.64 7.39 -2.03
C GLN A 9 -10.76 6.06 -1.28
N LYS A 10 -11.84 5.30 -1.51
CA LYS A 10 -12.01 3.95 -0.92
C LYS A 10 -10.83 3.03 -1.23
N ARG A 11 -10.31 3.08 -2.46
CA ARG A 11 -9.15 2.29 -2.87
C ARG A 11 -7.88 2.75 -2.14
N ARG A 12 -7.65 4.06 -2.00
CA ARG A 12 -6.52 4.60 -1.23
C ARG A 12 -6.60 4.16 0.24
N ASP A 13 -7.73 4.35 0.90
CA ASP A 13 -7.92 3.96 2.29
C ASP A 13 -7.67 2.45 2.51
N PHE A 14 -8.14 1.62 1.59
CA PHE A 14 -7.88 0.18 1.61
C PHE A 14 -6.38 -0.13 1.55
N LEU A 15 -5.64 0.48 0.62
CA LEU A 15 -4.20 0.25 0.45
C LEU A 15 -3.41 0.74 1.66
N ILE A 16 -3.76 1.90 2.21
CA ILE A 16 -3.12 2.45 3.41
C ILE A 16 -3.32 1.50 4.58
N ASN A 17 -4.54 1.01 4.80
CA ASN A 17 -4.84 0.09 5.88
C ASN A 17 -4.07 -1.24 5.74
N GLU A 18 -3.99 -1.78 4.52
CA GLU A 18 -3.19 -2.99 4.27
C GLU A 18 -1.69 -2.75 4.53
N LEU A 19 -1.12 -1.65 4.02
CA LEU A 19 0.28 -1.30 4.25
C LEU A 19 0.59 -1.14 5.75
N VAL A 20 -0.30 -0.50 6.49
CA VAL A 20 -0.21 -0.35 7.95
C VAL A 20 -0.24 -1.71 8.66
N LYS A 21 -1.08 -2.66 8.24
CA LYS A 21 -1.09 -4.03 8.79
C LYS A 21 0.22 -4.77 8.56
N PHE A 22 0.90 -4.51 7.43
CA PHE A 22 2.23 -5.04 7.15
C PHE A 22 3.36 -4.29 7.89
N GLY A 23 3.03 -3.31 8.75
CA GLY A 23 3.99 -2.51 9.49
C GLY A 23 4.66 -1.41 8.65
N TYR A 24 4.11 -1.10 7.47
CA TYR A 24 4.63 -0.06 6.59
C TYR A 24 3.85 1.24 6.82
N PHE A 25 4.51 2.26 7.40
CA PHE A 25 3.87 3.52 7.79
C PHE A 25 4.36 4.74 7.00
N LYS A 26 5.57 4.66 6.44
CA LYS A 26 6.24 5.76 5.75
C LYS A 26 7.14 5.20 4.66
N THR A 27 7.33 5.99 3.61
CA THR A 27 8.30 5.65 2.57
C THR A 27 9.73 5.83 3.08
N THR A 28 10.67 5.24 2.35
CA THR A 28 12.11 5.44 2.58
C THR A 28 12.54 6.89 2.42
N GLU A 29 11.77 7.70 1.68
CA GLU A 29 11.97 9.15 1.52
C GLU A 29 11.38 9.97 2.68
N GLY A 30 10.73 9.32 3.66
CA GLY A 30 10.08 9.99 4.79
C GLY A 30 8.69 10.53 4.51
N LYS A 31 8.12 10.28 3.32
CA LYS A 31 6.73 10.67 2.98
C LYS A 31 5.74 9.77 3.71
N GLN A 32 4.65 10.36 4.19
CA GLN A 32 3.54 9.62 4.77
C GLN A 32 2.67 8.97 3.69
N LEU A 33 2.03 7.85 4.02
CA LEU A 33 1.15 7.13 3.09
C LEU A 33 0.00 7.99 2.54
N TYR A 34 -0.49 8.95 3.32
CA TYR A 34 -1.57 9.86 2.91
C TYR A 34 -1.13 10.89 1.86
N GLU A 35 0.17 11.15 1.76
CA GLU A 35 0.76 12.08 0.79
C GLU A 35 0.98 11.40 -0.57
N LEU A 36 0.91 10.07 -0.64
CA LEU A 36 1.14 9.30 -1.84
C LEU A 36 -0.08 9.24 -2.74
N THR A 37 0.15 9.26 -4.05
CA THR A 37 -0.89 9.02 -5.05
C THR A 37 -1.40 7.57 -5.00
N LEU A 38 -2.58 7.31 -5.58
CA LEU A 38 -3.14 5.96 -5.64
C LEU A 38 -2.17 4.96 -6.29
N SER A 39 -1.52 5.37 -7.38
CA SER A 39 -0.57 4.52 -8.11
C SER A 39 0.67 4.18 -7.28
N GLU A 40 1.19 5.14 -6.51
CA GLU A 40 2.31 4.89 -5.59
C GLU A 40 1.92 3.91 -4.48
N LEU A 41 0.73 4.07 -3.89
CA LEU A 41 0.20 3.14 -2.88
C LEU A 41 0.05 1.72 -3.44
N GLU A 42 -0.46 1.56 -4.66
CA GLU A 42 -0.56 0.24 -5.30
C GLU A 42 0.81 -0.39 -5.55
N HIS A 43 1.77 0.39 -6.03
CA HIS A 43 3.13 -0.11 -6.28
C HIS A 43 3.84 -0.58 -5.00
N ILE A 44 3.72 0.20 -3.92
CA ILE A 44 4.26 -0.19 -2.61
C ILE A 44 3.54 -1.41 -2.08
N HIS A 45 2.21 -1.48 -2.16
CA HIS A 45 1.43 -2.63 -1.72
C HIS A 45 1.86 -3.92 -2.42
N ILE A 46 2.05 -3.88 -3.74
CA ILE A 46 2.57 -5.01 -4.53
C ILE A 46 3.98 -5.38 -4.05
N THR A 47 4.87 -4.40 -3.88
CA THR A 47 6.25 -4.63 -3.42
C THR A 47 6.29 -5.28 -2.05
N VAL A 48 5.51 -4.78 -1.10
CA VAL A 48 5.40 -5.32 0.27
C VAL A 48 4.85 -6.75 0.23
N LYS A 49 3.76 -7.00 -0.51
CA LYS A 49 3.21 -8.36 -0.64
C LYS A 49 4.18 -9.33 -1.30
N CYS A 50 4.93 -8.91 -2.32
CA CYS A 50 5.95 -9.75 -2.94
C CYS A 50 7.10 -10.07 -1.98
N LYS A 51 7.53 -9.11 -1.15
CA LYS A 51 8.56 -9.35 -0.12
C LYS A 51 8.07 -10.35 0.94
N PHE A 52 6.86 -10.15 1.47
CA PHE A 52 6.26 -11.08 2.43
C PHE A 52 6.03 -12.48 1.84
N GLY A 53 5.54 -12.57 0.60
CA GLY A 53 5.33 -13.85 -0.07
C GLY A 53 6.62 -14.62 -0.39
N LYS A 54 7.75 -13.92 -0.55
CA LYS A 54 9.07 -14.55 -0.68
C LYS A 54 9.60 -15.10 0.64
N GLN A 55 9.36 -14.40 1.76
CA GLN A 55 9.78 -14.88 3.08
C GLN A 55 9.06 -16.16 3.54
N MET A 56 7.93 -16.51 2.93
CA MET A 56 7.23 -17.79 3.20
C MET A 56 7.80 -19.00 2.44
N GLN A 57 8.75 -18.81 1.51
CA GLN A 57 9.32 -19.89 0.68
C GLN A 57 10.73 -20.34 1.10
N GLU A 58 11.32 -19.72 2.12
CA GLU A 58 12.66 -20.11 2.62
C GLU A 58 12.60 -20.95 3.93
N ASP A 59 11.39 -21.29 4.40
CA ASP A 59 11.14 -22.18 5.54
C ASP A 59 10.59 -23.56 5.08
N GLU A 60 11.12 -24.13 3.99
CA GLU A 60 10.92 -25.55 3.62
C GLU A 60 12.24 -26.25 3.26
#